data_AF-A0A6J4WYL9-F1
#
_entry.id   AF-A0A6J4WYL9-F1
#
_cell.length_a   1.000
_cell.length_b   1.000
_cell.length_c   1.000
_cell.angle_alpha   90.00
_cell.angle_beta   90.00
_cell.angle_gamma   90.00
#
_symmetry.space_group_name_H-M   'P 1'
#
loop_
_entity.id
_entity.type
_entity.pdbx_description
1 polymer ?
#
loop_
_entity_poly.entity_id
_entity_poly.type
_entity_poly.pdbx_seq_one_letter_code
_entity_poly.pdbx_strand_id
1 'polypeptide(L)'
;MKFTVLTAACLIAISGASHLYAQRIYTWTDENGVIHLSDQAPPKKAGLADVTKYKEKSPQEQEAIESEIERLRKSNERQDKIDAAQRAKVAAAEAEKRAKAAVEKAREETQANQEYVRKLSTRRWKRKKFRKRIERIKIETEATQAEAEAIVRQAEEAAQKTQEAAAAARQTQ
;
A
#
# COMPACT_ATOMS: atom_id res chain seq x y z
N MET A 1 -47.33 -14.33 64.97
CA MET A 1 -46.16 -14.26 64.07
C MET A 1 -46.52 -13.54 62.76
N LYS A 2 -46.69 -12.21 62.78
CA LYS A 2 -47.14 -11.42 61.60
C LYS A 2 -46.39 -10.08 61.41
N PHE A 3 -45.26 -9.86 62.08
CA PHE A 3 -44.58 -8.55 62.05
C PHE A 3 -43.10 -8.58 61.67
N THR A 4 -42.51 -9.74 61.38
CA THR A 4 -41.09 -9.84 60.98
C THR A 4 -40.85 -9.84 59.48
N VAL A 5 -41.91 -9.95 58.66
CA VAL A 5 -41.78 -9.91 57.18
C VAL A 5 -41.80 -8.47 56.65
N LEU A 6 -42.28 -7.50 57.44
CA LEU A 6 -42.45 -6.11 56.98
C LEU A 6 -41.16 -5.28 56.99
N THR A 7 -40.12 -5.71 57.73
CA THR A 7 -38.86 -4.93 57.87
C THR A 7 -37.79 -5.29 56.83
N ALA A 8 -37.83 -6.51 56.26
CA ALA A 8 -36.87 -6.91 55.23
C ALA A 8 -37.18 -6.33 53.83
N ALA A 9 -38.42 -5.90 53.58
CA ALA A 9 -38.83 -5.30 52.31
C ALA A 9 -38.43 -3.81 52.18
N CYS A 10 -38.09 -3.14 53.29
CA CYS A 10 -37.79 -1.70 53.28
C CYS A 10 -36.30 -1.38 53.03
N LEU A 11 -35.39 -2.35 53.21
CA LEU A 11 -33.95 -2.12 53.05
C LEU A 11 -33.41 -2.38 51.63
N ILE A 12 -34.18 -3.00 50.74
CA ILE A 12 -33.75 -3.27 49.35
C ILE A 12 -34.09 -2.09 48.42
N ALA A 13 -34.90 -1.13 48.86
CA ALA A 13 -35.35 -0.01 48.04
C ALA A 13 -34.34 1.16 47.92
N ILE A 14 -33.23 1.17 48.65
CA ILE A 14 -32.35 2.36 48.77
C ILE A 14 -31.06 2.26 47.92
N SER A 15 -30.70 1.10 47.38
CA SER A 15 -29.45 0.94 46.62
C SER A 15 -29.58 1.13 45.09
N GLY A 16 -30.74 1.60 44.60
CA GLY A 16 -31.03 1.75 43.17
C GLY A 16 -30.64 3.09 42.54
N ALA A 17 -30.06 4.01 43.30
CA ALA A 17 -29.65 5.33 42.80
C ALA A 17 -28.15 5.39 42.46
N SER A 18 -27.62 4.36 41.77
CA SER A 18 -26.36 4.53 41.06
C SER A 18 -26.62 5.49 39.91
N HIS A 19 -26.14 6.72 40.08
CA HIS A 19 -26.31 7.81 39.13
C HIS A 19 -26.01 7.38 37.69
N LEU A 20 -27.05 7.29 36.86
CA LEU A 20 -26.96 7.42 35.41
C LEU A 20 -26.56 8.87 35.09
N TYR A 21 -25.32 9.25 35.39
CA TYR A 21 -24.76 10.50 34.88
C TYR A 21 -24.55 10.34 33.38
N ALA A 22 -25.48 10.87 32.58
CA ALA A 22 -25.21 11.14 31.18
C ALA A 22 -23.95 12.01 31.11
N GLN A 23 -22.85 11.45 30.61
CA GLN A 23 -21.54 12.11 30.60
C GLN A 23 -21.62 13.37 29.73
N ARG A 24 -21.33 14.53 30.31
CA ARG A 24 -21.30 15.81 29.59
C ARG A 24 -19.85 16.14 29.32
N ILE A 25 -19.53 16.46 28.08
CA ILE A 25 -18.21 16.97 27.71
C ILE A 25 -18.35 18.48 27.50
N TYR A 26 -17.61 19.22 28.30
CA TYR A 26 -17.49 20.66 28.22
C TYR A 26 -16.31 21.00 27.32
N THR A 27 -16.57 21.80 26.30
CA THR A 27 -15.54 22.45 25.49
C THR A 27 -15.48 23.90 25.90
N TRP A 28 -14.33 24.37 26.39
CA TRP A 28 -14.16 25.76 26.82
C TRP A 28 -12.80 26.28 26.43
N THR A 29 -12.68 27.60 26.30
CA THR A 29 -11.42 28.26 25.94
C THR A 29 -10.87 28.99 27.16
N ASP A 30 -9.60 28.76 27.50
CA ASP A 30 -8.95 29.44 28.62
C ASP A 30 -8.52 30.89 28.29
N GLU A 31 -8.00 31.61 29.28
CA GLU A 31 -7.56 33.01 29.14
C GLU A 31 -6.40 33.17 28.13
N ASN A 32 -5.71 32.07 27.76
CA ASN A 32 -4.61 32.04 26.80
C ASN A 32 -5.06 31.61 25.39
N GLY A 33 -6.36 31.34 25.19
CA GLY A 33 -6.91 30.90 23.90
C GLY A 33 -6.78 29.40 23.62
N VAL A 34 -6.43 28.58 24.61
CA VAL A 34 -6.34 27.11 24.46
C VAL A 34 -7.71 26.48 24.67
N ILE A 35 -8.10 25.59 23.76
CA ILE A 35 -9.36 24.84 23.84
C ILE A 35 -9.14 23.60 24.72
N HIS A 36 -9.96 23.48 25.76
CA HIS A 36 -9.96 22.36 26.71
C HIS A 36 -11.23 21.53 26.53
N LEU A 37 -11.08 20.20 26.56
CA LEU A 37 -12.18 19.25 26.67
C LEU A 37 -12.12 18.61 28.07
N SER A 38 -13.20 18.76 28.85
CA SER A 38 -13.28 18.23 30.20
C SER A 38 -14.66 17.65 30.51
N ASP A 39 -14.72 16.67 31.40
CA ASP A 39 -15.95 16.15 31.98
C ASP A 39 -16.47 17.03 33.14
N GLN A 40 -15.64 17.95 33.63
CA GLN A 40 -15.98 18.91 34.67
C GLN A 40 -16.37 20.27 34.10
N ALA A 41 -17.29 20.95 34.80
CA ALA A 41 -17.75 22.27 34.39
C ALA A 41 -16.59 23.29 34.33
N PRO A 42 -16.57 24.17 33.32
CA PRO A 42 -15.47 25.11 33.13
C PRO A 42 -15.38 26.13 34.28
N PRO A 43 -14.19 26.69 34.55
CA PRO A 43 -14.02 27.78 35.50
C PRO A 43 -14.91 28.99 35.15
N LYS A 44 -15.41 29.74 36.14
CA LYS A 44 -16.32 30.88 35.92
C LYS A 44 -15.78 31.99 35.01
N LYS A 45 -14.47 32.01 34.75
CA LYS A 45 -13.77 32.98 33.88
C LYS A 45 -13.44 32.42 32.49
N ALA A 46 -13.77 31.16 32.20
CA ALA A 46 -13.56 30.56 30.90
C ALA A 46 -14.42 31.22 29.83
N GLY A 47 -13.85 31.41 28.63
CA GLY A 47 -14.59 31.82 27.43
C GLY A 47 -15.52 30.71 26.92
N LEU A 48 -16.42 31.10 26.01
CA LEU A 48 -17.45 30.29 25.32
C LEU A 48 -17.45 28.79 25.70
N ALA A 49 -18.39 28.40 26.58
CA ALA A 49 -18.56 27.02 26.99
C ALA A 49 -19.63 26.34 26.13
N ASP A 50 -19.24 25.36 25.32
CA ASP A 50 -20.17 24.46 24.65
C ASP A 50 -20.29 23.15 25.43
N VAL A 51 -21.53 22.65 25.58
CA VAL A 51 -21.84 21.47 26.39
C VAL A 51 -22.46 20.42 25.51
N THR A 52 -21.64 19.45 25.12
CA THR A 52 -22.11 18.30 24.36
C THR A 52 -22.51 17.20 25.33
N LYS A 53 -23.78 16.79 25.28
CA LYS A 53 -24.22 15.58 25.98
C LYS A 53 -23.75 14.37 25.20
N TYR A 54 -22.90 13.55 25.81
CA TYR A 54 -22.55 12.26 25.23
C TYR A 54 -23.77 11.35 25.31
N LYS A 55 -24.27 10.94 24.15
CA LYS A 55 -25.26 9.87 24.04
C LYS A 55 -24.49 8.62 23.67
N GLU A 56 -24.42 7.68 24.61
CA GLU A 56 -23.85 6.37 24.32
C GLU A 56 -24.65 5.73 23.18
N LYS A 57 -23.94 5.32 22.12
CA LYS A 57 -24.56 4.72 20.95
C LYS A 57 -25.22 3.41 21.36
N SER A 58 -26.40 3.13 20.82
CA SER A 58 -27.04 1.84 21.07
C SER A 58 -26.17 0.71 20.52
N PRO A 59 -26.26 -0.53 21.04
CA PRO A 59 -25.55 -1.67 20.48
C PRO A 59 -25.78 -1.85 18.97
N GLN A 60 -27.00 -1.54 18.50
CA GLN A 60 -27.37 -1.59 17.08
C GLN A 60 -26.66 -0.50 16.26
N GLU A 61 -26.53 0.71 16.80
CA GLU A 61 -25.78 1.80 16.14
C GLU A 61 -24.28 1.50 16.08
N GLN A 62 -23.73 0.86 17.11
CA GLN A 62 -22.32 0.42 17.13
C GLN A 62 -22.07 -0.66 16.07
N GLU A 63 -22.94 -1.67 15.98
CA GLU A 63 -22.85 -2.74 14.97
C GLU A 63 -23.01 -2.20 13.54
N ALA A 64 -23.91 -1.22 13.32
CA ALA A 64 -24.06 -0.54 12.04
C ALA A 64 -22.79 0.22 11.63
N ILE A 65 -22.09 0.84 12.58
CA ILE A 65 -20.83 1.54 12.32
C ILE A 65 -19.71 0.55 12.02
N GLU A 66 -19.59 -0.53 12.79
CA GLU A 66 -18.57 -1.56 12.57
C GLU A 66 -18.74 -2.24 11.21
N SER A 67 -19.97 -2.58 10.84
CA SER A 67 -20.27 -3.16 9.53
C SER A 67 -19.97 -2.21 8.38
N GLU A 68 -20.25 -0.90 8.51
CA GLU A 68 -19.88 0.08 7.49
C GLU A 68 -18.36 0.26 7.38
N ILE A 69 -17.63 0.29 8.50
CA ILE A 69 -16.17 0.33 8.51
C ILE A 69 -15.61 -0.90 7.79
N GLU A 70 -16.13 -2.09 8.07
CA GLU A 70 -15.69 -3.33 7.45
C GLU A 70 -16.01 -3.37 5.94
N ARG A 71 -17.16 -2.83 5.53
CA ARG A 71 -17.51 -2.67 4.12
C ARG A 71 -16.55 -1.74 3.40
N LEU A 72 -16.21 -0.60 4.01
CA LEU A 72 -15.24 0.36 3.47
C LEU A 72 -13.84 -0.26 3.38
N ARG A 73 -13.40 -1.01 4.38
CA ARG A 73 -12.12 -1.74 4.35
C ARG A 73 -12.05 -2.70 3.18
N LYS A 74 -13.06 -3.55 2.99
CA LYS A 74 -13.13 -4.49 1.86
C LYS A 74 -13.16 -3.78 0.51
N SER A 75 -13.88 -2.66 0.42
CA SER A 75 -13.92 -1.84 -0.79
C SER A 75 -12.55 -1.25 -1.13
N ASN A 76 -11.85 -0.69 -0.14
CA ASN A 76 -10.51 -0.14 -0.32
C ASN A 76 -9.50 -1.23 -0.70
N GLU A 77 -9.52 -2.38 -0.03
CA GLU A 77 -8.64 -3.51 -0.34
C GLU A 77 -8.85 -3.99 -1.79
N ARG A 78 -10.10 -4.03 -2.25
CA ARG A 78 -10.41 -4.38 -3.64
C ARG A 78 -9.85 -3.34 -4.61
N GLN A 79 -9.98 -2.05 -4.31
CA GLN A 79 -9.44 -0.99 -5.15
C GLN A 79 -7.91 -1.04 -5.20
N ASP A 80 -7.25 -1.25 -4.06
CA ASP A 80 -5.80 -1.38 -3.97
C ASP A 80 -5.27 -2.54 -4.84
N LYS A 81 -5.97 -3.68 -4.84
CA LYS A 81 -5.62 -4.82 -5.71
C LYS A 81 -5.77 -4.50 -7.20
N ILE A 82 -6.82 -3.76 -7.58
CA ILE A 82 -7.03 -3.31 -8.97
C ILE A 82 -5.93 -2.34 -9.40
N ASP A 83 -5.62 -1.36 -8.55
CA ASP A 83 -4.59 -0.36 -8.81
C ASP A 83 -3.20 -1.00 -8.88
N ALA A 84 -2.90 -1.95 -7.99
CA ALA A 84 -1.67 -2.71 -8.02
C ALA A 84 -1.53 -3.51 -9.33
N ALA A 85 -2.59 -4.19 -9.77
CA ALA A 85 -2.59 -4.91 -11.03
C ALA A 85 -2.38 -3.98 -12.24
N GLN A 86 -2.96 -2.78 -12.22
CA GLN A 86 -2.78 -1.80 -13.28
C GLN A 86 -1.35 -1.23 -13.32
N ARG A 87 -0.77 -0.91 -12.15
CA ARG A 87 0.63 -0.47 -12.05
C ARG A 87 1.59 -1.54 -12.53
N ALA A 88 1.34 -2.80 -12.16
CA ALA A 88 2.14 -3.94 -12.63
C ALA A 88 2.10 -4.07 -14.17
N LYS A 89 0.92 -3.94 -14.78
CA LYS A 89 0.78 -3.95 -16.25
C LYS A 89 1.59 -2.86 -16.94
N VAL A 90 1.53 -1.63 -16.43
CA VAL A 90 2.30 -0.51 -16.99
C VAL A 90 3.80 -0.78 -16.87
N ALA A 91 4.26 -1.22 -15.69
CA ALA A 91 5.66 -1.55 -15.45
C ALA A 91 6.15 -2.69 -16.38
N ALA A 92 5.35 -3.73 -16.57
CA ALA A 92 5.68 -4.83 -17.49
C ALA A 92 5.76 -4.36 -18.95
N ALA A 93 4.82 -3.52 -19.39
CA ALA A 93 4.84 -2.97 -20.75
C ALA A 93 6.07 -2.06 -20.99
N GLU A 94 6.48 -1.28 -20.00
CA GLU A 94 7.72 -0.49 -20.07
C GLU A 94 8.97 -1.38 -20.09
N ALA A 95 9.01 -2.41 -19.25
CA ALA A 95 10.11 -3.37 -19.22
C ALA A 95 10.24 -4.12 -20.56
N GLU A 96 9.12 -4.54 -21.16
CA GLU A 96 9.09 -5.17 -22.48
C GLU A 96 9.62 -4.24 -23.57
N LYS A 97 9.23 -2.96 -23.56
CA LYS A 97 9.77 -1.96 -24.49
C LYS A 97 11.27 -1.80 -24.35
N ARG A 98 11.78 -1.74 -23.12
CA ARG A 98 13.24 -1.66 -22.85
C ARG A 98 13.96 -2.92 -23.32
N ALA A 99 13.40 -4.09 -23.07
CA ALA A 99 13.94 -5.37 -23.54
C ALA A 99 14.02 -5.42 -25.07
N LYS A 100 12.94 -5.04 -25.78
CA LYS A 100 12.94 -4.98 -27.25
C LYS A 100 14.01 -4.02 -27.77
N ALA A 101 14.10 -2.82 -27.20
CA ALA A 101 15.13 -1.85 -27.60
C ALA A 101 16.56 -2.36 -27.35
N ALA A 102 16.80 -3.02 -26.21
CA ALA A 102 18.10 -3.60 -25.89
C ALA A 102 18.47 -4.74 -26.84
N VAL A 103 17.52 -5.62 -27.17
CA VAL A 103 17.73 -6.72 -28.12
C VAL A 103 18.03 -6.20 -29.52
N GLU A 104 17.28 -5.22 -30.02
CA GLU A 104 17.55 -4.64 -31.35
C GLU A 104 18.91 -3.95 -31.38
N LYS A 105 19.26 -3.17 -30.35
CA LYS A 105 20.59 -2.57 -30.23
C LYS A 105 21.70 -3.64 -30.23
N ALA A 106 21.55 -4.68 -29.42
CA ALA A 106 22.51 -5.78 -29.35
C ALA A 106 22.64 -6.50 -30.71
N ARG A 107 21.53 -6.65 -31.43
CA ARG A 107 21.50 -7.26 -32.76
C ARG A 107 22.23 -6.42 -33.79
N GLU A 108 21.98 -5.12 -33.84
CA GLU A 108 22.67 -4.18 -34.74
C GLU A 108 24.18 -4.16 -34.47
N GLU A 109 24.58 -4.03 -33.20
CA GLU A 109 25.98 -4.07 -32.80
C GLU A 109 26.64 -5.40 -33.16
N THR A 110 25.95 -6.53 -32.92
CA THR A 110 26.43 -7.86 -33.28
C THR A 110 26.66 -7.97 -34.79
N GLN A 111 25.70 -7.53 -35.61
CA GLN A 111 25.83 -7.57 -37.06
C GLN A 111 27.01 -6.72 -37.54
N ALA A 112 27.11 -5.47 -37.07
CA ALA A 112 28.19 -4.57 -37.41
C ALA A 112 29.57 -5.15 -37.00
N ASN A 113 29.66 -5.70 -35.79
CA ASN A 113 30.88 -6.29 -35.27
C ASN A 113 31.26 -7.57 -36.03
N GLN A 114 30.30 -8.43 -36.36
CA GLN A 114 30.54 -9.63 -37.16
C GLN A 114 31.06 -9.28 -38.56
N GLU A 115 30.47 -8.28 -39.23
CA GLU A 115 30.98 -7.80 -40.52
C GLU A 115 32.40 -7.25 -40.41
N TYR A 116 32.66 -6.46 -39.37
CA TYR A 116 33.98 -5.88 -39.13
C TYR A 116 35.04 -6.96 -38.86
N VAL A 117 34.71 -7.94 -38.01
CA VAL A 117 35.56 -9.10 -37.72
C VAL A 117 35.76 -9.95 -38.98
N ARG A 118 34.74 -10.15 -39.82
CA ARG A 118 34.86 -10.84 -41.11
C ARG A 118 35.87 -10.13 -42.00
N LYS A 119 35.75 -8.80 -42.18
CA LYS A 119 36.70 -7.98 -42.97
C LYS A 119 38.14 -8.12 -42.45
N LEU A 120 38.34 -8.12 -41.14
CA LEU A 120 39.67 -8.26 -40.51
C LEU A 120 40.24 -9.69 -40.53
N SER A 121 39.38 -10.71 -40.59
CA SER A 121 39.78 -12.12 -40.55
C SER A 121 39.96 -12.76 -41.93
N THR A 122 39.57 -12.08 -43.02
CA THR A 122 39.67 -12.56 -44.42
C THR A 122 41.06 -13.12 -44.78
N ARG A 123 42.14 -12.38 -44.49
CA ARG A 123 43.52 -12.79 -44.83
C ARG A 123 44.28 -13.28 -43.59
N ARG A 124 45.07 -14.36 -43.72
CA ARG A 124 45.85 -14.95 -42.61
C ARG A 124 46.74 -13.94 -41.90
N TRP A 125 47.44 -13.07 -42.64
CA TRP A 125 48.30 -12.05 -42.04
C TRP A 125 47.52 -10.96 -41.28
N LYS A 126 46.36 -10.52 -41.79
CA LYS A 126 45.48 -9.56 -41.10
C LYS A 126 44.96 -10.16 -39.81
N ARG A 127 44.52 -11.41 -39.83
CA ARG A 127 44.08 -12.15 -38.64
C ARG A 127 45.17 -12.21 -37.57
N LYS A 128 46.43 -12.50 -37.95
CA LYS A 128 47.56 -12.51 -37.02
C LYS A 128 47.84 -11.12 -36.43
N LYS A 129 47.80 -10.06 -37.25
CA LYS A 129 48.03 -8.67 -36.85
C LYS A 129 46.92 -8.12 -35.94
N PHE A 130 45.66 -8.43 -36.22
CA PHE A 130 44.50 -7.88 -35.51
C PHE A 130 43.86 -8.83 -34.49
N ARG A 131 44.52 -9.95 -34.16
CA ARG A 131 44.00 -11.00 -33.27
C ARG A 131 43.39 -10.44 -31.98
N LYS A 132 44.13 -9.60 -31.26
CA LYS A 132 43.69 -9.00 -30.00
C LYS A 132 42.53 -8.03 -30.16
N ARG A 133 42.43 -7.35 -31.30
CA ARG A 133 41.29 -6.49 -31.60
C ARG A 133 40.03 -7.31 -31.88
N ILE A 134 40.17 -8.37 -32.68
CA ILE A 134 39.05 -9.29 -32.99
C ILE A 134 38.54 -9.96 -31.71
N GLU A 135 39.45 -10.43 -30.85
CA GLU A 135 39.11 -11.04 -29.56
C GLU A 135 38.34 -10.06 -28.65
N ARG A 136 38.83 -8.82 -28.53
CA ARG A 136 38.15 -7.77 -27.76
C ARG A 136 36.73 -7.49 -28.27
N ILE A 137 36.57 -7.33 -29.59
CA ILE A 137 35.26 -7.06 -30.20
C ILE A 137 34.28 -8.20 -29.94
N LYS A 138 34.75 -9.45 -29.96
CA LYS A 138 33.91 -10.60 -29.62
C LYS A 138 33.45 -10.55 -28.18
N ILE A 139 34.37 -10.30 -27.23
CA ILE A 139 34.05 -10.17 -25.81
C ILE A 139 33.07 -9.03 -25.57
N GLU A 140 33.29 -7.86 -26.18
CA GLU A 140 32.38 -6.71 -26.10
C GLU A 140 31.00 -7.05 -26.66
N THR A 141 30.93 -7.77 -27.78
CA THR A 141 29.65 -8.20 -28.39
C THR A 141 28.90 -9.19 -27.50
N GLU A 142 29.63 -10.17 -26.93
CA GLU A 142 29.06 -11.14 -25.98
C GLU A 142 28.56 -10.44 -24.71
N ALA A 143 29.27 -9.41 -24.23
CA ALA A 143 28.84 -8.59 -23.11
C ALA A 143 27.55 -7.82 -23.42
N THR A 144 27.46 -7.14 -24.57
CA THR A 144 26.21 -6.47 -24.99
C THR A 144 25.04 -7.45 -25.11
N GLN A 145 25.27 -8.65 -25.65
CA GLN A 145 24.25 -9.69 -25.73
C GLN A 145 23.78 -10.14 -24.34
N ALA A 146 24.72 -10.38 -23.42
CA ALA A 146 24.41 -10.75 -22.04
C ALA A 146 23.63 -9.64 -21.30
N GLU A 147 23.96 -8.37 -21.53
CA GLU A 147 23.19 -7.23 -21.00
C GLU A 147 21.76 -7.21 -21.54
N ALA A 148 21.58 -7.41 -22.84
CA ALA A 148 20.25 -7.48 -23.45
C ALA A 148 19.44 -8.66 -22.89
N GLU A 149 20.04 -9.84 -22.72
CA GLU A 149 19.41 -11.00 -22.10
C GLU A 149 19.00 -10.74 -20.64
N ALA A 150 19.84 -10.04 -19.88
CA ALA A 150 19.51 -9.67 -18.50
C ALA A 150 18.29 -8.74 -18.44
N ILE A 151 18.18 -7.79 -19.37
CA ILE A 151 17.02 -6.90 -19.47
C ILE A 151 15.76 -7.67 -19.88
N VAL A 152 15.89 -8.65 -20.79
CA VAL A 152 14.77 -9.55 -21.16
C VAL A 152 14.28 -10.33 -19.95
N ARG A 153 15.18 -10.92 -19.15
CA ARG A 153 14.80 -11.63 -17.91
C ARG A 153 14.07 -10.73 -16.93
N GLN A 154 14.53 -9.48 -16.77
CA GLN A 154 13.82 -8.50 -15.93
C GLN A 154 12.41 -8.19 -16.44
N ALA A 155 12.23 -8.12 -17.76
CA ALA A 155 10.90 -7.94 -18.36
C ALA A 155 10.00 -9.16 -18.16
N GLU A 156 10.53 -10.38 -18.25
CA GLU A 156 9.80 -11.61 -17.96
C GLU A 156 9.36 -11.68 -16.49
N GLU A 157 10.25 -11.33 -15.55
CA GLU A 157 9.93 -11.24 -14.12
C GLU A 157 8.83 -10.19 -13.85
N ALA A 158 8.88 -9.04 -14.52
CA ALA A 158 7.82 -8.02 -14.42
C ALA A 158 6.48 -8.52 -14.99
N ALA A 159 6.51 -9.31 -16.07
CA ALA A 159 5.32 -9.94 -16.62
C ALA A 159 4.74 -11.00 -15.68
N GLN A 160 5.58 -11.81 -15.02
CA GLN A 160 5.14 -12.78 -14.00
C GLN A 160 4.45 -12.08 -12.82
N LYS A 161 5.05 -11.02 -12.28
CA LYS A 161 4.41 -10.20 -11.22
C LYS A 161 3.07 -9.63 -11.64
N THR A 162 2.92 -9.28 -12.91
CA THR A 162 1.64 -8.81 -13.46
C THR A 162 0.59 -9.91 -13.49
N GLN A 163 0.97 -11.14 -13.85
CA GLN A 163 0.08 -12.30 -13.84
C GLN A 163 -0.37 -12.64 -12.41
N GLU A 164 0.55 -12.60 -11.45
CA GLU A 164 0.27 -12.81 -10.03
C GLU A 164 -0.69 -11.73 -9.48
N ALA A 165 -0.41 -10.45 -9.74
CA ALA A 165 -1.28 -9.35 -9.33
C ALA A 165 -2.68 -9.45 -9.97
N ALA A 166 -2.75 -9.85 -11.25
CA ALA A 166 -4.02 -10.07 -11.94
C ALA A 166 -4.79 -11.28 -11.37
N ALA A 167 -4.10 -12.35 -10.99
CA ALA A 167 -4.71 -13.51 -10.35
C ALA A 167 -5.28 -13.16 -8.96
N ALA A 168 -4.53 -12.41 -8.15
CA ALA A 168 -4.99 -11.92 -6.85
C ALA A 168 -6.22 -10.99 -6.97
N ALA A 169 -6.24 -10.09 -7.97
CA ALA A 169 -7.38 -9.24 -8.23
C ALA A 169 -8.64 -10.03 -8.66
N ARG A 170 -8.47 -11.12 -9.42
CA ARG A 170 -9.58 -11.99 -9.87
C ARG A 170 -10.18 -12.81 -8.73
N GLN A 171 -9.38 -13.28 -7.78
CA GLN A 171 -9.86 -14.04 -6.61
C GLN A 171 -10.69 -13.18 -5.63
N THR A 172 -10.66 -11.85 -5.78
CA THR A 172 -11.38 -10.91 -4.92
C THR A 172 -12.70 -10.43 -5.57
N GLN A 173 -13.07 -10.94 -6.75
CA GLN A 173 -14.34 -10.68 -7.44
C GLN A 173 -15.36 -11.76 -7.12
#